data_AF-A0A0P0M9I2-F1
#
_entry.id   AF-A0A0P0M9I2-F1
#
_cell.length_a   1.000
_cell.length_b   1.000
_cell.length_c   1.000
_cell.angle_alpha   90.00
_cell.angle_beta   90.00
_cell.angle_gamma   90.00
#
_symmetry.space_group_name_H-M   'P 1'
#
loop_
_entity.id
_entity.type
_entity.pdbx_description
1 polymer ?
#
loop_
_entity_poly.entity_id
_entity_poly.type
_entity_poly.pdbx_seq_one_letter_code
_entity_poly.pdbx_strand_id
1 'polypeptide(L)'
;MTDPISSYRRAAQLDSSSRQAAAKAQERSADAAPEGLSKVLAPQTDEVKLSAVAQKATQEPAFDRAKVDAIKTAIQQGQYPLDSRRIAESFMAIEKMISE
;
A
#
# COMPACT_ATOMS: atom_id res chain seq x y z
N MET A 1 -36.85 -1.87 19.02
CA MET A 1 -37.00 -2.95 18.02
C MET A 1 -35.99 -2.67 16.92
N THR A 2 -34.86 -3.37 16.90
CA THR A 2 -33.82 -3.24 15.87
C THR A 2 -33.39 -4.64 15.48
N ASP A 3 -33.65 -5.03 14.23
CA ASP A 3 -33.25 -6.33 13.71
C ASP A 3 -31.81 -6.28 13.18
N PRO A 4 -30.95 -7.26 13.55
CA PRO A 4 -29.58 -7.31 13.07
C PRO A 4 -29.52 -7.83 11.62
N ILE A 5 -28.56 -7.27 10.87
CA ILE A 5 -28.25 -7.53 9.46
C ILE A 5 -27.84 -9.00 9.27
N SER A 6 -28.83 -9.86 9.05
CA SER A 6 -28.68 -11.30 8.77
C SER A 6 -29.02 -11.65 7.31
N SER A 7 -28.84 -10.70 6.39
CA SER A 7 -29.06 -10.91 4.95
C SER A 7 -27.84 -11.53 4.27
N TYR A 8 -26.62 -11.25 4.75
CA TYR A 8 -25.38 -11.72 4.13
C TYR A 8 -25.16 -13.24 4.27
N ARG A 9 -25.66 -13.87 5.34
CA ARG A 9 -25.50 -15.32 5.55
C ARG A 9 -26.35 -16.15 4.59
N ARG A 10 -27.46 -15.61 4.08
CA ARG A 10 -28.38 -16.34 3.18
C ARG A 10 -27.81 -16.52 1.77
N ALA A 11 -27.07 -15.53 1.27
CA ALA A 11 -26.43 -15.61 -0.05
C ALA A 11 -25.33 -16.68 -0.09
N ALA A 12 -24.52 -16.79 0.97
CA ALA A 12 -23.45 -17.79 1.07
C ALA A 12 -23.96 -19.24 1.13
N GLN A 13 -25.18 -19.46 1.63
CA GLN A 13 -25.79 -20.79 1.74
C GLN A 13 -26.37 -21.30 0.40
N LEU A 14 -26.84 -20.39 -0.46
CA LEU A 14 -27.34 -20.77 -1.80
C LEU A 14 -26.20 -21.25 -2.72
N ASP A 15 -25.00 -20.66 -2.57
CA ASP A 15 -23.81 -21.01 -3.36
C ASP A 15 -23.19 -22.36 -2.95
N SER A 16 -23.30 -22.74 -1.67
CA SER A 16 -22.83 -24.05 -1.20
C SER A 16 -23.67 -25.22 -1.74
N SER A 17 -24.98 -25.03 -1.87
CA SER A 17 -25.89 -26.06 -2.37
C SER A 17 -25.72 -26.30 -3.88
N SER A 18 -25.43 -25.26 -4.66
CA SER A 18 -25.15 -25.39 -6.10
C SER A 18 -23.80 -26.07 -6.36
N ARG A 19 -22.76 -25.78 -5.55
CA ARG A 19 -21.47 -26.47 -5.63
C ARG A 19 -21.54 -27.95 -5.27
N GLN A 20 -22.36 -28.34 -4.29
CA GLN A 20 -22.53 -29.75 -3.92
C GLN A 20 -23.23 -30.56 -5.03
N ALA A 21 -24.19 -29.95 -5.75
CA ALA A 21 -24.82 -30.58 -6.91
C ALA A 21 -23.84 -30.78 -8.07
N ALA A 22 -22.91 -29.85 -8.28
CA ALA A 22 -21.85 -29.97 -9.29
C ALA A 22 -20.74 -30.97 -8.91
N ALA A 23 -20.39 -31.07 -7.62
CA ALA A 23 -19.36 -31.99 -7.14
C ALA A 23 -19.77 -33.47 -7.31
N LYS A 24 -21.05 -33.81 -7.11
CA LYS A 24 -21.57 -35.18 -7.32
C LYS A 24 -21.59 -35.62 -8.80
N ALA A 25 -21.56 -34.68 -9.75
CA ALA A 25 -21.48 -35.01 -11.18
C ALA A 25 -20.03 -35.30 -11.63
N GLN A 26 -19.03 -34.83 -10.87
CA GLN A 26 -17.60 -34.94 -11.22
C GLN A 26 -16.97 -36.26 -10.72
N GLU A 27 -17.48 -36.87 -9.65
CA GLU A 27 -16.89 -38.08 -9.04
C GLU A 27 -17.01 -39.39 -9.86
N ARG A 28 -17.68 -39.39 -11.03
CA ARG A 28 -17.67 -40.55 -11.95
C ARG A 28 -16.52 -40.56 -12.96
N SER A 29 -15.68 -39.52 -12.97
CA SER A 29 -14.54 -39.42 -13.90
C SER A 29 -13.23 -39.35 -13.12
N ALA A 30 -12.96 -40.38 -12.32
CA ALA A 30 -11.68 -40.57 -11.66
C ALA A 30 -11.07 -41.89 -12.16
N ASP A 31 -10.19 -41.79 -13.16
CA ASP A 31 -9.08 -42.73 -13.28
C ASP A 31 -7.88 -42.08 -13.98
N ALA A 32 -6.69 -42.46 -13.52
CA ALA A 32 -5.34 -42.09 -13.95
C ALA A 32 -4.76 -40.73 -13.50
N ALA A 33 -4.01 -40.79 -12.39
CA ALA A 33 -2.83 -39.93 -12.12
C ALA A 33 -1.55 -40.76 -12.45
N PRO A 34 -0.35 -40.17 -12.70
CA PRO A 34 0.35 -39.41 -11.65
C PRO A 34 1.15 -38.16 -12.10
N GLU A 35 1.25 -37.22 -11.15
CA GLU A 35 2.43 -36.43 -10.74
C GLU A 35 3.41 -35.89 -11.81
N GLY A 36 3.55 -34.56 -11.86
CA GLY A 36 4.72 -33.94 -12.47
C GLY A 36 4.57 -32.45 -12.79
N LEU A 37 5.08 -31.61 -11.90
CA LEU A 37 5.30 -30.17 -12.05
C LEU A 37 4.04 -29.31 -11.94
N SER A 38 3.66 -29.12 -10.68
CA SER A 38 3.03 -27.90 -10.18
C SER A 38 3.54 -26.68 -10.94
N LYS A 39 2.72 -26.18 -11.88
CA LYS A 39 2.87 -24.83 -12.39
C LYS A 39 2.61 -23.92 -11.20
N VAL A 40 3.69 -23.56 -10.51
CA VAL A 40 3.69 -22.57 -9.44
C VAL A 40 2.90 -21.39 -9.98
N LEU A 41 1.72 -21.19 -9.41
CA LEU A 41 0.91 -20.01 -9.65
C LEU A 41 1.84 -18.86 -9.26
N ALA A 42 2.39 -18.16 -10.26
CA ALA A 42 3.23 -16.99 -10.00
C ALA A 42 2.42 -16.09 -9.06
N PRO A 43 3.01 -15.57 -7.97
CA PRO A 43 2.30 -14.69 -7.06
C PRO A 43 1.70 -13.58 -7.93
N GLN A 44 0.38 -13.43 -7.90
CA GLN A 44 -0.26 -12.27 -8.51
C GLN A 44 0.27 -11.06 -7.74
N THR A 45 1.28 -10.41 -8.32
CA THR A 45 1.85 -9.18 -7.79
C THR A 45 0.75 -8.14 -7.86
N ASP A 46 0.25 -7.76 -6.70
CA ASP A 46 -0.63 -6.61 -6.57
C ASP A 46 0.18 -5.37 -6.96
N GLU A 47 -0.05 -4.84 -8.16
CA GLU A 47 0.72 -3.73 -8.73
C GLU A 47 0.00 -2.40 -8.45
N VAL A 48 0.61 -1.56 -7.61
CA VAL A 48 0.12 -0.20 -7.35
C VAL A 48 0.72 0.77 -8.37
N LYS A 49 -0.10 1.24 -9.31
CA LYS A 49 0.30 2.25 -10.30
C LYS A 49 0.10 3.65 -9.72
N LEU A 50 1.20 4.33 -9.39
CA LEU A 50 1.18 5.72 -8.94
C LEU A 50 0.65 6.64 -10.04
N SER A 51 -0.19 7.60 -9.68
CA SER A 51 -0.72 8.59 -10.63
C SER A 51 0.41 9.44 -11.24
N ALA A 52 0.22 9.95 -12.46
CA ALA A 52 1.23 10.77 -13.13
C ALA A 52 1.64 12.02 -12.32
N VAL A 53 0.76 12.50 -11.44
CA VAL A 53 1.05 13.60 -10.51
C VAL A 53 1.97 13.15 -9.38
N ALA A 54 1.72 11.99 -8.77
CA ALA A 54 2.58 11.43 -7.73
C ALA A 54 3.98 11.09 -8.27
N GLN A 55 4.06 10.54 -9.48
CA GLN A 55 5.34 10.25 -10.15
C GLN A 55 6.15 11.52 -10.41
N LYS A 56 5.50 12.63 -10.76
CA LYS A 56 6.15 13.93 -10.95
C LYS A 56 6.59 14.57 -9.63
N ALA A 57 5.81 14.42 -8.56
CA ALA A 57 6.20 14.90 -7.23
C ALA A 57 7.42 14.13 -6.67
N THR A 58 7.59 12.84 -6.99
CA THR A 58 8.83 12.11 -6.65
C THR A 58 10.02 12.50 -7.52
N GLN A 59 9.77 13.11 -8.70
CA GLN A 59 10.79 13.68 -9.57
C GLN A 59 11.16 15.14 -9.22
N GLU A 60 10.62 15.68 -8.11
CA GLU A 60 11.09 16.93 -7.51
C GLU A 60 12.64 16.94 -7.43
N PRO A 61 13.27 18.11 -7.64
CA PRO A 61 14.66 18.22 -8.03
C PRO A 61 15.61 17.50 -7.06
N ALA A 62 16.58 16.79 -7.64
CA ALA A 62 17.65 16.15 -6.90
C ALA A 62 18.29 17.14 -5.91
N PHE A 63 18.42 16.73 -4.66
CA PHE A 63 19.13 17.50 -3.65
C PHE A 63 20.54 17.82 -4.14
N ASP A 64 20.90 19.10 -4.11
CA ASP A 64 22.27 19.53 -4.40
C ASP A 64 23.21 18.95 -3.33
N ARG A 65 23.97 17.92 -3.71
CA ARG A 65 24.89 17.22 -2.81
C ARG A 65 25.96 18.16 -2.26
N ALA A 66 26.46 19.11 -3.07
CA ALA A 66 27.47 20.06 -2.63
C ALA A 66 26.90 20.97 -1.52
N LYS A 67 25.65 21.41 -1.69
CA LYS A 67 24.94 22.19 -0.66
C LYS A 67 24.73 21.38 0.61
N VAL A 68 24.28 20.13 0.49
CA VAL A 68 24.06 19.25 1.65
C VAL A 68 25.35 19.04 2.44
N ASP A 69 26.46 18.78 1.76
CA ASP A 69 27.74 18.53 2.43
C ASP A 69 28.30 19.80 3.07
N ALA A 70 28.17 20.96 2.43
CA ALA A 70 28.53 22.25 3.04
C ALA A 70 27.73 22.53 4.33
N ILE A 71 26.42 22.26 4.34
CA ILE A 71 25.58 22.41 5.53
C ILE A 71 26.04 21.43 6.62
N LYS A 72 26.30 20.15 6.30
CA LYS A 72 26.80 19.16 7.27
C LYS A 72 28.10 19.63 7.92
N THR A 73 29.05 20.11 7.13
CA THR A 73 30.32 20.63 7.64
C THR A 73 30.11 21.84 8.54
N ALA A 74 29.25 22.78 8.16
CA ALA A 74 28.94 23.96 8.98
C ALA A 74 28.32 23.57 10.33
N ILE A 75 27.44 22.56 10.35
CA ILE A 75 26.85 22.04 11.60
C ILE A 75 27.93 21.40 12.47
N GLN A 76 28.79 20.56 11.89
CA GLN A 76 29.87 19.88 12.63
C GLN A 76 30.84 20.87 13.27
N GLN A 77 31.13 21.98 12.57
CA GLN A 77 32.01 23.04 13.06
C GLN A 77 31.31 24.03 14.00
N GLY A 78 29.99 23.91 14.20
CA GLY A 78 29.21 24.85 15.01
C GLY A 78 28.96 26.21 14.34
N GLN A 79 29.29 26.35 13.05
CA GLN A 79 29.20 27.59 12.28
C GLN A 79 27.87 27.73 11.52
N TYR A 80 26.94 26.80 11.72
CA TYR A 80 25.63 26.86 11.08
C TYR A 80 24.78 27.98 11.72
N PRO A 81 24.28 28.95 10.94
CA PRO A 81 23.55 30.08 11.49
C PRO A 81 22.19 29.65 12.06
N LEU A 82 21.93 30.01 13.31
CA LEU A 82 20.64 29.81 13.98
C LEU A 82 19.93 31.15 14.10
N ASP A 83 18.77 31.30 13.45
CA ASP A 83 17.88 32.45 13.61
C ASP A 83 16.56 31.98 14.24
N SER A 84 16.32 32.37 15.48
CA SER A 84 15.12 32.00 16.25
C SER A 84 13.82 32.41 15.56
N ARG A 85 13.80 33.51 14.81
CA ARG A 85 12.60 33.98 14.09
C ARG A 85 12.27 33.03 12.94
N ARG A 86 13.28 32.66 12.15
CA ARG A 86 13.12 31.71 11.04
C ARG A 86 12.66 30.33 11.52
N ILE A 87 13.18 29.89 12.67
CA ILE A 87 12.75 28.63 13.29
C ILE A 87 11.27 28.73 13.68
N ALA A 88 10.87 29.80 14.37
CA ALA A 88 9.48 29.99 14.77
C ALA A 88 8.52 30.04 13.57
N GLU A 89 8.85 30.78 12.51
CA GLU A 89 8.05 30.85 11.28
C GLU A 89 7.87 29.46 10.63
N SER A 90 8.95 28.67 10.57
CA SER A 90 8.91 27.32 10.00
C SER A 90 8.02 26.37 10.82
N PHE A 91 8.09 26.47 12.15
CA PHE A 91 7.25 25.67 13.05
C PHE A 91 5.78 26.08 12.95
N MET A 92 5.47 27.39 12.89
CA MET A 92 4.11 27.88 12.69
C MET A 92 3.51 27.40 11.37
N ALA A 93 4.31 27.35 10.29
CA ALA A 93 3.84 26.85 9.01
C ALA A 93 3.44 25.36 9.08
N ILE A 94 4.24 24.54 9.79
CA ILE A 94 3.95 23.12 9.99
C ILE A 94 2.71 22.94 10.87
N GLU A 95 2.57 23.70 11.95
CA GLU A 95 1.40 23.62 12.85
C GLU A 95 0.09 23.89 12.11
N LYS A 96 0.11 24.88 11.20
CA LYS A 96 -1.05 25.21 10.36
C LYS A 96 -1.43 24.08 9.39
N MET A 97 -0.48 23.27 8.94
CA MET A 97 -0.77 22.15 8.04
C MET A 97 -1.44 20.97 8.76
N ILE A 98 -1.27 20.87 10.09
CA ILE A 98 -1.77 19.75 10.90
C ILE A 98 -3.10 20.12 11.58
N SER A 99 -3.31 21.40 11.87
CA SER A 99 -4.50 21.90 12.59
C SER A 99 -5.72 22.16 11.70
N GLU A 100 -5.57 22.12 10.37
CA GLU A 100 -6.67 22.19 9.39
C GLU A 100 -7.10 20.77 8.97
#